data_AF-A0A917M1H6-F1
#
_entry.id   AF-A0A917M1H6-F1
#
_cell.length_a   1.000
_cell.length_b   1.000
_cell.length_c   1.000
_cell.angle_alpha   90.00
_cell.angle_beta   90.00
_cell.angle_gamma   90.00
#
_symmetry.space_group_name_H-M   'P 1'
#
loop_
_entity.id
_entity.type
_entity.pdbx_description
1 polymer ?
#
loop_
_entity_poly.entity_id
_entity_poly.type
_entity_poly.pdbx_seq_one_letter_code
_entity_poly.pdbx_strand_id
1 'polypeptide(L)'
;MFYIVGDFLLYCSIALLTGMLLLNLVPEKLKPATVINRLQLTWLTAAVVVFSSLPVVKLILFFVLEMHYKLDFVTFRVLRDYNVGHGWLLTVVFAGFFVALLYQKIEPEYEKSALWIQLVLAIGMTAGIGYASHSSGLYGFKGFVMHFLHILAITIWLGSLLAAAWLTRHSANWAKWLGWMTPLSIISFILALASGIGVMFFLSDKYAEGLVVSFGQALLIKHALLLPLMALAFTNGFMLRKRLIKDPGYNPIPWLRIESVFALLVFLGTAVLSQQSPPHNMKESLLAGELPTSSLWSLFQSGAITESTSVGFQLGWISVICGILAIFMAILGTWLMKKQGRWPLVIAFLLVSAVLMYLSVMFGVQISPA
;
A
#
# COMPACT_ATOMS: atom_id res chain seq x y z
N MET A 1 2.38 -4.13 -17.36
CA MET A 1 1.14 -3.41 -17.00
C MET A 1 0.08 -4.33 -16.40
N PHE A 2 -0.29 -5.44 -17.06
CA PHE A 2 -1.30 -6.38 -16.53
C PHE A 2 -1.06 -6.85 -15.08
N TYR A 3 0.15 -7.32 -14.76
CA TYR A 3 0.49 -7.77 -13.40
C TYR A 3 0.43 -6.65 -12.33
N ILE A 4 0.74 -5.41 -12.71
CA ILE A 4 0.65 -4.24 -11.80
C ILE A 4 -0.81 -3.98 -11.44
N VAL A 5 -1.71 -4.02 -12.43
CA VAL A 5 -3.15 -3.88 -12.21
C VAL A 5 -3.65 -5.03 -11.33
N GLY A 6 -3.17 -6.25 -11.58
CA GLY A 6 -3.45 -7.42 -10.75
C GLY A 6 -3.10 -7.24 -9.29
N ASP A 7 -1.85 -6.85 -8.98
CA ASP A 7 -1.39 -6.60 -7.61
C ASP A 7 -2.16 -5.46 -6.95
N PHE A 8 -2.43 -4.39 -7.70
CA PHE A 8 -3.24 -3.28 -7.21
C PHE A 8 -4.65 -3.73 -6.79
N LEU A 9 -5.32 -4.52 -7.65
CA LEU A 9 -6.63 -5.07 -7.37
C LEU A 9 -6.61 -6.09 -6.23
N LEU A 10 -5.54 -6.91 -6.11
CA LEU A 10 -5.33 -7.80 -4.97
C LEU A 10 -5.30 -7.01 -3.67
N TYR A 11 -4.44 -5.99 -3.59
CA TYR A 11 -4.27 -5.15 -2.40
C TYR A 11 -5.56 -4.41 -2.05
N CYS A 12 -6.28 -3.88 -3.04
CA CYS A 12 -7.57 -3.24 -2.82
C CYS A 12 -8.62 -4.22 -2.29
N SER A 13 -8.66 -5.45 -2.84
CA SER A 13 -9.63 -6.47 -2.46
C SER A 13 -9.42 -6.94 -1.02
N ILE A 14 -8.17 -7.25 -0.63
CA ILE A 14 -7.85 -7.69 0.73
C ILE A 14 -8.00 -6.56 1.75
N ALA A 15 -7.68 -5.30 1.38
CA ALA A 15 -7.92 -4.15 2.23
C ALA A 15 -9.42 -3.93 2.47
N LEU A 16 -10.24 -3.88 1.42
CA LEU A 16 -11.69 -3.72 1.55
C LEU A 16 -12.31 -4.86 2.36
N LEU A 17 -11.92 -6.11 2.11
CA LEU A 17 -12.40 -7.26 2.86
C LEU A 17 -12.11 -7.12 4.36
N THR A 18 -10.86 -6.82 4.71
CA THR A 18 -10.43 -6.63 6.11
C THR A 18 -11.16 -5.45 6.76
N GLY A 19 -11.29 -4.33 6.06
CA GLY A 19 -11.99 -3.14 6.54
C GLY A 19 -13.48 -3.37 6.79
N MET A 20 -14.16 -4.09 5.89
CA MET A 20 -15.57 -4.45 6.05
C MET A 20 -15.78 -5.36 7.28
N LEU A 21 -14.90 -6.34 7.50
CA LEU A 21 -14.96 -7.21 8.68
C LEU A 21 -14.71 -6.44 9.97
N LEU A 22 -13.72 -5.54 9.99
CA LEU A 22 -13.46 -4.66 11.13
C LEU A 22 -14.67 -3.78 11.46
N LEU A 23 -15.31 -3.20 10.45
CA LEU A 23 -16.52 -2.42 10.66
C LEU A 23 -17.67 -3.28 11.22
N ASN A 24 -17.84 -4.52 10.76
CA ASN A 24 -18.86 -5.43 11.31
C ASN A 24 -18.62 -5.77 12.79
N LEU A 25 -17.36 -5.84 13.24
CA LEU A 25 -17.02 -6.08 14.65
C LEU A 25 -17.29 -4.86 15.56
N VAL A 26 -17.27 -3.65 14.99
CA VAL A 26 -17.49 -2.42 15.75
C VAL A 26 -19.00 -2.24 16.04
N PRO A 27 -19.39 -1.93 17.29
CA PRO A 27 -20.80 -1.67 17.62
C PRO A 27 -21.42 -0.55 16.78
N GLU A 28 -22.69 -0.70 16.37
CA GLU A 28 -23.42 0.27 15.53
C GLU A 28 -23.40 1.71 16.08
N LYS A 29 -23.36 1.87 17.41
CA LYS A 29 -23.29 3.19 18.06
C LYS A 29 -21.94 3.92 17.89
N LEU A 30 -20.90 3.24 17.41
CA LEU A 30 -19.52 3.76 17.28
C LEU A 30 -19.05 3.89 15.82
N LYS A 31 -19.88 3.51 14.85
CA LYS A 31 -19.57 3.55 13.42
C LYS A 31 -20.72 4.19 12.64
N PRO A 32 -20.44 4.75 11.45
CA PRO A 32 -21.51 5.13 10.53
C PRO A 32 -22.26 3.89 10.03
N ALA A 33 -23.53 4.07 9.64
CA ALA A 33 -24.33 3.00 9.06
C ALA A 33 -23.74 2.61 7.68
N THR A 34 -23.26 1.37 7.59
CA THR A 34 -22.66 0.81 6.37
C THR A 34 -23.54 -0.32 5.83
N VAL A 35 -23.58 -0.44 4.50
CA VAL A 35 -24.32 -1.52 3.84
C VAL A 35 -23.32 -2.57 3.38
N ILE A 36 -23.10 -3.58 4.23
CA ILE A 36 -22.23 -4.72 3.94
C ILE A 36 -23.10 -5.95 3.76
N ASN A 37 -23.02 -6.58 2.59
CA ASN A 37 -23.73 -7.82 2.30
C ASN A 37 -22.76 -8.99 2.06
N ARG A 38 -23.27 -10.22 2.18
CA ARG A 38 -22.47 -11.45 2.02
C ARG A 38 -21.91 -11.60 0.61
N LEU A 39 -22.62 -11.11 -0.40
CA LEU A 39 -22.18 -11.19 -1.80
C LEU A 39 -20.93 -10.35 -2.04
N GLN A 40 -20.84 -9.14 -1.46
CA GLN A 40 -19.64 -8.30 -1.50
C GLN A 40 -18.44 -9.01 -0.87
N LEU A 41 -18.60 -9.59 0.32
CA LEU A 41 -17.53 -10.34 0.99
C LEU A 41 -17.08 -11.53 0.12
N THR A 42 -18.02 -12.27 -0.47
CA THR A 42 -17.73 -13.41 -1.35
C THR A 42 -16.94 -12.98 -2.59
N TRP A 43 -17.35 -11.90 -3.27
CA TRP A 43 -16.65 -11.40 -4.44
C TRP A 43 -15.27 -10.86 -4.11
N LEU A 44 -15.11 -10.18 -2.97
CA LEU A 44 -13.80 -9.72 -2.52
C LEU A 44 -12.87 -10.90 -2.19
N THR A 45 -13.38 -11.94 -1.53
CA THR A 45 -12.60 -13.16 -1.27
C THR A 45 -12.21 -13.87 -2.57
N ALA A 46 -13.13 -13.99 -3.53
CA ALA A 46 -12.84 -14.56 -4.85
C ALA A 46 -11.78 -13.72 -5.60
N ALA A 47 -11.89 -12.40 -5.56
CA ALA A 47 -10.91 -11.49 -6.14
C ALA A 47 -9.53 -11.65 -5.49
N VAL A 48 -9.45 -11.81 -4.17
CA VAL A 48 -8.18 -12.10 -3.47
C VAL A 48 -7.55 -13.39 -4.00
N VAL A 49 -8.32 -14.48 -4.13
CA VAL A 49 -7.80 -15.76 -4.66
C VAL A 49 -7.33 -15.64 -6.11
N VAL A 50 -8.12 -14.97 -6.96
CA VAL A 50 -7.82 -14.81 -8.39
C VAL A 50 -6.60 -13.91 -8.60
N PHE A 51 -6.53 -12.74 -7.96
CA PHE A 51 -5.42 -11.83 -8.18
C PHE A 51 -4.13 -12.31 -7.50
N SER A 52 -4.22 -13.02 -6.37
CA SER A 52 -3.04 -13.65 -5.75
C SER A 52 -2.48 -14.82 -6.54
N SER A 53 -3.20 -15.36 -7.52
CA SER A 53 -2.68 -16.40 -8.41
C SER A 53 -1.77 -15.83 -9.52
N LEU A 54 -1.79 -14.52 -9.76
CA LEU A 54 -1.04 -13.91 -10.86
C LEU A 54 0.48 -14.10 -10.75
N PRO A 55 1.12 -13.95 -9.58
CA PRO A 55 2.53 -14.28 -9.42
C PRO A 55 2.84 -15.77 -9.69
N VAL A 56 1.94 -16.69 -9.31
CA VAL A 56 2.07 -18.13 -9.59
C VAL A 56 2.05 -18.36 -11.10
N VAL A 57 1.05 -17.79 -11.79
CA VAL A 57 0.91 -17.91 -13.24
C VAL A 57 2.11 -17.30 -13.96
N LYS A 58 2.60 -16.14 -13.52
CA LYS A 58 3.79 -15.48 -14.07
C LYS A 58 5.02 -16.41 -14.00
N LEU A 59 5.23 -17.06 -12.86
CA LEU A 59 6.35 -17.96 -12.66
C LEU A 59 6.23 -19.24 -13.51
N ILE A 60 5.02 -19.81 -13.63
CA ILE A 60 4.78 -20.97 -14.50
C ILE A 60 5.05 -20.59 -15.96
N LEU A 61 4.53 -19.45 -16.43
CA LEU A 61 4.72 -18.99 -17.80
C LEU A 61 6.19 -18.73 -18.11
N PHE A 62 6.96 -18.16 -17.18
CA PHE A 62 8.40 -18.00 -17.32
C PHE A 62 9.09 -19.35 -17.61
N PHE A 63 8.86 -20.37 -16.78
CA PHE A 63 9.49 -21.69 -16.98
C PHE A 63 9.03 -22.42 -18.24
N VAL A 64 7.76 -22.23 -18.65
CA VAL A 64 7.22 -22.90 -19.84
C VAL A 64 7.67 -22.21 -21.12
N LEU A 65 7.59 -20.88 -21.17
CA LEU A 65 7.84 -20.11 -22.39
C LEU A 65 9.33 -19.80 -22.59
N GLU A 66 10.05 -19.47 -21.53
CA GLU A 66 11.46 -19.05 -21.63
C GLU A 66 12.43 -20.20 -21.40
N MET A 67 12.08 -21.15 -20.52
CA MET A 67 12.95 -22.29 -20.19
C MET A 67 12.49 -23.62 -20.81
N HIS A 68 11.41 -23.60 -21.61
CA HIS A 68 10.87 -24.74 -22.37
C HIS A 68 10.54 -26.00 -21.54
N TYR A 69 10.21 -25.86 -20.26
CA TYR A 69 9.75 -26.97 -19.44
C TYR A 69 8.28 -27.34 -19.70
N LYS A 70 7.91 -28.59 -19.43
CA LYS A 70 6.52 -29.06 -19.58
C LYS A 70 5.60 -28.43 -18.52
N LEU A 71 4.40 -28.03 -18.94
CA LEU A 71 3.42 -27.29 -18.11
C LEU A 71 3.02 -28.05 -16.84
N ASP A 72 2.75 -29.35 -16.95
CA ASP A 72 2.34 -30.21 -15.84
C ASP A 72 3.43 -30.32 -14.76
N PHE A 73 4.66 -30.59 -15.19
CA PHE A 73 5.83 -30.66 -14.32
C PHE A 73 6.08 -29.32 -13.61
N VAL A 74 6.08 -28.21 -14.36
CA VAL A 74 6.32 -26.88 -13.80
C VAL A 74 5.22 -26.49 -12.82
N THR A 75 3.95 -26.71 -13.17
CA THR A 75 2.83 -26.35 -12.29
C THR A 75 2.94 -27.06 -10.94
N PHE A 76 3.22 -28.36 -10.97
CA PHE A 76 3.43 -29.13 -9.74
C PHE A 76 4.63 -28.62 -8.93
N ARG A 77 5.77 -28.36 -9.58
CA ARG A 77 6.98 -27.85 -8.91
C ARG A 77 6.77 -26.46 -8.33
N VAL A 78 6.13 -25.54 -9.07
CA VAL A 78 5.83 -24.19 -8.60
C VAL A 78 4.91 -24.22 -7.37
N LEU A 79 3.86 -25.04 -7.40
CA LEU A 79 2.93 -25.12 -6.27
C LEU A 79 3.53 -25.78 -5.02
N ARG A 80 4.45 -26.73 -5.19
CA ARG A 80 5.00 -27.55 -4.11
C ARG A 80 6.36 -27.07 -3.57
N ASP A 81 7.16 -26.39 -4.38
CA ASP A 81 8.55 -26.10 -4.00
C ASP A 81 8.83 -24.60 -3.85
N TYR A 82 7.98 -23.71 -4.39
CA TYR A 82 8.19 -22.27 -4.36
C TYR A 82 7.28 -21.57 -3.35
N ASN A 83 7.83 -20.59 -2.62
CA ASN A 83 7.09 -19.77 -1.66
C ASN A 83 5.83 -19.12 -2.25
N VAL A 84 5.90 -18.72 -3.52
CA VAL A 84 4.77 -18.13 -4.26
C VAL A 84 3.61 -19.12 -4.37
N GLY A 85 3.90 -20.39 -4.66
CA GLY A 85 2.90 -21.46 -4.71
C GLY A 85 2.31 -21.77 -3.34
N HIS A 86 3.15 -21.95 -2.33
CA HIS A 86 2.73 -22.18 -0.93
C HIS A 86 1.84 -21.05 -0.39
N GLY A 87 2.25 -19.79 -0.60
CA GLY A 87 1.50 -18.63 -0.14
C GLY A 87 0.14 -18.50 -0.83
N TRP A 88 0.06 -18.82 -2.13
CA TRP A 88 -1.21 -18.88 -2.84
C TRP A 88 -2.11 -20.02 -2.33
N LEU A 89 -1.59 -21.24 -2.19
CA LEU A 89 -2.37 -22.37 -1.65
C LEU A 89 -2.93 -22.08 -0.25
N LEU A 90 -2.11 -21.49 0.62
CA LEU A 90 -2.55 -21.04 1.95
C LEU A 90 -3.66 -19.99 1.86
N THR A 91 -3.56 -19.06 0.91
CA THR A 91 -4.62 -18.07 0.63
C THR A 91 -5.92 -18.76 0.18
N VAL A 92 -5.84 -19.77 -0.70
CA VAL A 92 -7.01 -20.55 -1.15
C VAL A 92 -7.66 -21.30 0.02
N VAL A 93 -6.87 -21.93 0.88
CA VAL A 93 -7.39 -22.66 2.05
C VAL A 93 -8.13 -21.72 3.00
N PHE A 94 -7.52 -20.58 3.36
CA PHE A 94 -8.16 -19.59 4.22
C PHE A 94 -9.41 -18.98 3.57
N ALA A 95 -9.39 -18.71 2.27
CA ALA A 95 -10.54 -18.25 1.52
C ALA A 95 -11.68 -19.29 1.51
N GLY A 96 -11.36 -20.58 1.35
CA GLY A 96 -12.34 -21.67 1.40
C GLY A 96 -13.04 -21.75 2.74
N PHE A 97 -12.29 -21.73 3.85
CA PHE A 97 -12.87 -21.68 5.19
C PHE A 97 -13.69 -20.40 5.43
N PHE A 98 -13.22 -19.27 4.90
CA PHE A 98 -13.92 -17.99 5.03
C PHE A 98 -15.29 -18.05 4.35
N VAL A 99 -15.35 -18.53 3.10
CA VAL A 99 -16.61 -18.66 2.35
C VAL A 99 -17.51 -19.71 3.01
N ALA A 100 -16.98 -20.85 3.46
CA ALA A 100 -17.76 -21.85 4.17
C ALA A 100 -18.45 -21.27 5.43
N LEU A 101 -17.69 -20.53 6.24
CA LEU A 101 -18.21 -19.87 7.44
C LEU A 101 -19.23 -18.76 7.11
N LEU A 102 -19.04 -18.03 6.00
CA LEU A 102 -19.94 -16.96 5.58
C LEU A 102 -21.35 -17.46 5.20
N TYR A 103 -21.45 -18.69 4.68
CA TYR A 103 -22.71 -19.31 4.27
C TYR A 103 -23.29 -20.31 5.28
N GLN A 104 -22.55 -20.63 6.34
CA GLN A 104 -23.05 -21.43 7.44
C GLN A 104 -24.20 -20.72 8.18
N LYS A 105 -25.19 -21.48 8.63
CA LYS A 105 -26.20 -20.98 9.59
C LYS A 105 -25.56 -20.98 10.97
N ILE A 106 -25.36 -19.78 11.51
CA ILE A 106 -24.73 -19.57 12.82
C ILE A 106 -25.81 -19.08 13.77
N GLU A 107 -25.89 -19.68 14.94
CA GLU A 107 -26.85 -19.27 15.97
C GLU A 107 -26.51 -17.86 16.46
N PRO A 108 -27.50 -17.03 16.84
CA PRO A 108 -27.28 -15.64 17.22
C PRO A 108 -26.23 -15.44 18.33
N GLU A 109 -26.14 -16.39 19.26
CA GLU A 109 -25.17 -16.36 20.36
C GLU A 109 -23.70 -16.47 19.91
N TYR A 110 -23.44 -17.10 18.76
CA TYR A 110 -22.08 -17.27 18.21
C TYR A 110 -21.73 -16.27 17.09
N GLU A 111 -22.64 -15.38 16.70
CA GLU A 111 -22.45 -14.46 15.57
C GLU A 111 -21.18 -13.60 15.72
N LYS A 112 -20.93 -13.08 16.93
CA LYS A 112 -19.74 -12.28 17.22
C LYS A 112 -18.45 -13.10 17.11
N SER A 113 -18.47 -14.35 17.59
CA SER A 113 -17.33 -15.27 17.50
C SER A 113 -17.03 -15.59 16.03
N ALA A 114 -18.06 -15.79 15.21
CA ALA A 114 -17.91 -16.01 13.78
C ALA A 114 -17.25 -14.82 13.07
N LEU A 115 -17.63 -13.58 13.39
CA LEU A 115 -17.00 -12.39 12.83
C LEU A 115 -15.50 -12.30 13.18
N TRP A 116 -15.11 -12.66 14.40
CA TRP A 116 -13.69 -12.72 14.79
C TRP A 116 -12.93 -13.79 14.02
N ILE A 117 -13.51 -14.98 13.87
CA ILE A 117 -12.92 -16.06 13.07
C ILE A 117 -12.77 -15.61 11.62
N GLN A 118 -13.78 -14.99 11.02
CA GLN A 118 -13.71 -14.41 9.68
C GLN A 118 -12.57 -13.40 9.53
N LEU A 119 -12.37 -12.52 10.52
CA LEU A 119 -11.25 -11.58 10.52
C LEU A 119 -9.91 -12.31 10.59
N VAL A 120 -9.78 -13.34 11.44
CA VAL A 120 -8.56 -14.16 11.53
C VAL A 120 -8.26 -14.86 10.21
N LEU A 121 -9.28 -15.39 9.52
CA LEU A 121 -9.13 -16.00 8.19
C LEU A 121 -8.67 -14.97 7.14
N ALA A 122 -9.16 -13.73 7.19
CA ALA A 122 -8.69 -12.65 6.34
C ALA A 122 -7.23 -12.23 6.63
N ILE A 123 -6.83 -12.25 7.91
CA ILE A 123 -5.43 -12.07 8.30
C ILE A 123 -4.59 -13.26 7.79
N GLY A 124 -5.12 -14.48 7.82
CA GLY A 124 -4.49 -15.67 7.23
C GLY A 124 -4.26 -15.54 5.72
N MET A 125 -5.24 -15.03 4.98
CA MET A 125 -5.06 -14.68 3.56
C MET A 125 -3.96 -13.62 3.37
N THR A 126 -3.93 -12.59 4.21
CA THR A 126 -2.85 -11.58 4.22
C THR A 126 -1.48 -12.21 4.49
N ALA A 127 -1.40 -13.19 5.39
CA ALA A 127 -0.18 -13.95 5.65
C ALA A 127 0.26 -14.77 4.43
N GLY A 128 -0.66 -15.39 3.69
CA GLY A 128 -0.36 -16.08 2.43
C GLY A 128 0.24 -15.15 1.38
N ILE A 129 -0.34 -13.97 1.20
CA ILE A 129 0.20 -12.92 0.32
C ILE A 129 1.58 -12.47 0.80
N GLY A 130 1.76 -12.28 2.12
CA GLY A 130 3.04 -11.94 2.72
C GLY A 130 4.12 -13.00 2.47
N TYR A 131 3.76 -14.28 2.58
CA TYR A 131 4.67 -15.42 2.39
C TYR A 131 5.08 -15.61 0.94
N ALA A 132 4.17 -15.32 -0.01
CA ALA A 132 4.43 -15.33 -1.44
C ALA A 132 5.34 -14.17 -1.93
N SER A 133 5.72 -13.24 -1.05
CA SER A 133 6.48 -12.05 -1.43
C SER A 133 7.96 -12.32 -1.72
N HIS A 134 8.57 -11.44 -2.53
CA HIS A 134 10.01 -11.45 -2.81
C HIS A 134 10.85 -11.35 -1.52
N SER A 135 10.42 -10.53 -0.56
CA SER A 135 11.11 -10.39 0.73
C SER A 135 11.17 -11.72 1.50
N SER A 136 10.09 -12.51 1.48
CA SER A 136 10.06 -13.85 2.08
C SER A 136 10.99 -14.83 1.35
N GLY A 137 11.02 -14.78 0.01
CA GLY A 137 11.92 -15.59 -0.81
C GLY A 137 13.40 -15.33 -0.53
N LEU A 138 13.79 -14.05 -0.40
CA LEU A 138 15.19 -13.64 -0.25
C LEU A 138 15.69 -13.68 1.20
N TYR A 139 14.85 -13.30 2.17
CA TYR A 139 15.25 -13.12 3.57
C TYR A 139 14.52 -14.06 4.53
N GLY A 140 13.85 -15.07 4.00
CA GLY A 140 13.12 -16.09 4.75
C GLY A 140 12.08 -15.49 5.71
N PHE A 141 12.05 -16.02 6.94
CA PHE A 141 11.05 -15.64 7.93
C PHE A 141 11.07 -14.15 8.31
N LYS A 142 12.25 -13.52 8.35
CA LYS A 142 12.35 -12.08 8.66
C LYS A 142 11.70 -11.23 7.57
N GLY A 143 11.97 -11.55 6.31
CA GLY A 143 11.34 -10.88 5.17
C GLY A 143 9.84 -11.09 5.13
N PHE A 144 9.37 -12.31 5.44
CA PHE A 144 7.95 -12.61 5.62
C PHE A 144 7.30 -11.72 6.69
N VAL A 145 7.83 -11.69 7.91
CA VAL A 145 7.23 -10.93 9.03
C VAL A 145 7.14 -9.45 8.70
N MET A 146 8.21 -8.86 8.15
CA MET A 146 8.20 -7.44 7.82
C MET A 146 7.19 -7.12 6.72
N HIS A 147 7.13 -7.91 5.66
CA HIS A 147 6.17 -7.68 4.59
C HIS A 147 4.71 -7.95 5.04
N PHE A 148 4.49 -9.00 5.82
CA PHE A 148 3.18 -9.31 6.41
C PHE A 148 2.68 -8.17 7.31
N LEU A 149 3.49 -7.70 8.25
CA LEU A 149 3.12 -6.59 9.13
C LEU A 149 2.85 -5.30 8.35
N HIS A 150 3.63 -5.04 7.29
CA HIS A 150 3.41 -3.90 6.41
C HIS A 150 2.03 -3.95 5.74
N ILE A 151 1.71 -5.08 5.07
CA ILE A 151 0.42 -5.25 4.40
C ILE A 151 -0.73 -5.27 5.41
N LEU A 152 -0.57 -5.97 6.53
CA LEU A 152 -1.60 -6.04 7.58
C LEU A 152 -1.94 -4.64 8.12
N ALA A 153 -0.93 -3.84 8.43
CA ALA A 153 -1.13 -2.49 8.94
C ALA A 153 -1.89 -1.61 7.93
N ILE A 154 -1.49 -1.65 6.65
CA ILE A 154 -2.15 -0.82 5.64
C ILE A 154 -3.55 -1.34 5.32
N THR A 155 -3.78 -2.65 5.25
CA THR A 155 -5.11 -3.23 5.00
C THR A 155 -6.10 -2.91 6.12
N ILE A 156 -5.66 -2.92 7.39
CA ILE A 156 -6.47 -2.48 8.53
C ILE A 156 -6.84 -1.00 8.40
N TRP A 157 -5.85 -0.13 8.19
CA TRP A 157 -6.09 1.32 8.11
C TRP A 157 -6.87 1.72 6.86
N LEU A 158 -6.31 1.46 5.69
CA LEU A 158 -6.87 1.86 4.41
C LEU A 158 -8.17 1.11 4.11
N GLY A 159 -8.24 -0.18 4.46
CA GLY A 159 -9.46 -0.96 4.30
C GLY A 159 -10.63 -0.37 5.06
N SER A 160 -10.43 -0.04 6.34
CA SER A 160 -11.47 0.56 7.17
C SER A 160 -11.88 1.95 6.67
N LEU A 161 -10.90 2.76 6.21
CA LEU A 161 -11.15 4.06 5.61
C LEU A 161 -11.97 3.94 4.32
N LEU A 162 -11.59 3.04 3.40
CA LEU A 162 -12.30 2.81 2.14
C LEU A 162 -13.73 2.31 2.38
N ALA A 163 -13.88 1.31 3.25
CA ALA A 163 -15.20 0.77 3.57
C ALA A 163 -16.10 1.85 4.17
N ALA A 164 -15.61 2.65 5.11
CA ALA A 164 -16.39 3.74 5.71
C ALA A 164 -16.69 4.86 4.69
N ALA A 165 -15.71 5.31 3.90
CA ALA A 165 -15.87 6.44 2.99
C ALA A 165 -16.78 6.15 1.78
N TRP A 166 -16.83 4.90 1.33
CA TRP A 166 -17.54 4.52 0.11
C TRP A 166 -18.80 3.68 0.33
N LEU A 167 -18.92 2.94 1.45
CA LEU A 167 -20.09 2.09 1.74
C LEU A 167 -21.06 2.71 2.76
N THR A 168 -20.76 3.89 3.29
CA THR A 168 -21.68 4.64 4.17
C THR A 168 -22.67 5.46 3.35
N ARG A 169 -23.95 5.43 3.75
CA ARG A 169 -25.03 6.24 3.16
C ARG A 169 -25.49 7.42 4.02
N HIS A 170 -25.31 7.35 5.35
CA HIS A 170 -25.86 8.33 6.29
C HIS A 170 -24.77 9.04 7.11
N SER A 171 -25.07 10.27 7.56
CA SER A 171 -24.14 11.17 8.25
C SER A 171 -24.08 11.00 9.78
N ALA A 172 -24.48 9.85 10.32
CA ALA A 172 -24.50 9.63 11.77
C ALA A 172 -23.18 9.04 12.30
N ASN A 173 -22.89 9.29 13.59
CA ASN A 173 -21.79 8.68 14.37
C ASN A 173 -20.34 8.94 13.89
N TRP A 174 -20.11 9.83 12.92
CA TRP A 174 -18.77 10.11 12.39
C TRP A 174 -17.75 10.59 13.43
N ALA A 175 -18.17 11.42 14.39
CA ALA A 175 -17.28 11.87 15.45
C ALA A 175 -16.77 10.71 16.34
N LYS A 176 -17.63 9.70 16.58
CA LYS A 176 -17.28 8.50 17.35
C LYS A 176 -16.40 7.57 16.51
N TRP A 177 -16.71 7.41 15.23
CA TRP A 177 -15.90 6.63 14.30
C TRP A 177 -14.48 7.17 14.20
N LEU A 178 -14.31 8.47 13.92
CA LEU A 178 -13.01 9.13 13.93
C LEU A 178 -12.32 9.04 15.30
N GLY A 179 -13.07 8.94 16.39
CA GLY A 179 -12.53 8.81 17.74
C GLY A 179 -11.67 7.57 17.96
N TRP A 180 -12.10 6.41 17.45
CA TRP A 180 -11.32 5.17 17.54
C TRP A 180 -10.52 4.87 16.27
N MET A 181 -10.97 5.34 15.10
CA MET A 181 -10.26 5.15 13.85
C MET A 181 -8.95 5.94 13.79
N THR A 182 -8.89 7.14 14.39
CA THR A 182 -7.66 7.96 14.41
C THR A 182 -6.51 7.29 15.17
N PRO A 183 -6.66 6.79 16.42
CA PRO A 183 -5.58 6.06 17.07
C PRO A 183 -5.23 4.76 16.32
N LEU A 184 -6.21 4.05 15.75
CA LEU A 184 -5.95 2.87 14.94
C LEU A 184 -5.11 3.19 13.69
N SER A 185 -5.41 4.29 12.99
CA SER A 185 -4.66 4.72 11.80
C SER A 185 -3.24 5.16 12.15
N ILE A 186 -3.03 5.82 13.29
CA ILE A 186 -1.69 6.19 13.77
C ILE A 186 -0.86 4.95 14.06
N ILE A 187 -1.39 3.98 14.82
CA ILE A 187 -0.70 2.72 15.12
C ILE A 187 -0.37 1.97 13.83
N SER A 188 -1.34 1.87 12.92
CA SER A 188 -1.16 1.22 11.62
C SER A 188 -0.13 1.94 10.76
N PHE A 189 -0.12 3.27 10.74
CA PHE A 189 0.88 4.05 10.01
C PHE A 189 2.28 3.83 10.57
N ILE A 190 2.46 3.87 11.89
CA ILE A 190 3.75 3.61 12.55
C ILE A 190 4.23 2.20 12.23
N LEU A 191 3.35 1.20 12.33
CA LEU A 191 3.68 -0.18 12.02
C LEU A 191 4.05 -0.36 10.54
N ALA A 192 3.29 0.24 9.62
CA ALA A 192 3.58 0.23 8.19
C ALA A 192 4.90 0.94 7.87
N LEU A 193 5.19 2.06 8.52
CA LEU A 193 6.43 2.81 8.33
C LEU A 193 7.64 2.01 8.85
N ALA A 194 7.57 1.49 10.08
CA ALA A 194 8.65 0.71 10.68
C ALA A 194 8.93 -0.58 9.88
N SER A 195 7.88 -1.30 9.50
CA SER A 195 8.01 -2.51 8.66
C SER A 195 8.54 -2.17 7.26
N GLY A 196 8.07 -1.08 6.64
CA GLY A 196 8.51 -0.63 5.33
C GLY A 196 9.98 -0.20 5.31
N ILE A 197 10.42 0.53 6.34
CA ILE A 197 11.83 0.88 6.53
C ILE A 197 12.67 -0.39 6.71
N GLY A 198 12.21 -1.37 7.49
CA GLY A 198 12.94 -2.62 7.65
C GLY A 198 13.03 -3.45 6.36
N VAL A 199 11.97 -3.49 5.55
CA VAL A 199 12.03 -4.08 4.20
C VAL A 199 13.05 -3.32 3.34
N MET A 200 13.06 -1.98 3.39
CA MET A 200 14.00 -1.16 2.62
C MET A 200 15.46 -1.44 3.01
N PHE A 201 15.77 -1.58 4.30
CA PHE A 201 17.10 -1.92 4.78
C PHE A 201 17.57 -3.30 4.31
N PHE A 202 16.66 -4.24 4.05
CA PHE A 202 17.05 -5.52 3.46
C PHE A 202 17.41 -5.37 1.98
N LEU A 203 16.72 -4.49 1.25
CA LEU A 203 16.79 -4.39 -0.21
C LEU A 203 17.93 -3.50 -0.74
N SER A 204 18.43 -2.55 0.06
CA SER A 204 19.55 -1.68 -0.35
C SER A 204 20.25 -1.05 0.85
N ASP A 205 21.59 -1.12 0.87
CA ASP A 205 22.41 -0.49 1.90
C ASP A 205 22.45 1.04 1.78
N LYS A 206 22.11 1.59 0.59
CA LYS A 206 22.18 3.02 0.29
C LYS A 206 21.02 3.48 -0.59
N TYR A 207 20.02 4.09 0.07
CA TYR A 207 18.81 4.62 -0.59
C TYR A 207 19.09 5.52 -1.80
N ALA A 208 20.08 6.41 -1.69
CA ALA A 208 20.43 7.34 -2.77
C ALA A 208 20.92 6.62 -4.04
N GLU A 209 21.69 5.54 -3.89
CA GLU A 209 22.16 4.74 -5.01
C GLU A 209 20.99 4.06 -5.73
N GLY A 210 19.99 3.58 -4.98
CA GLY A 210 18.78 2.97 -5.54
C GLY A 210 17.98 3.89 -6.48
N LEU A 211 18.13 5.22 -6.37
CA LEU A 211 17.39 6.20 -7.18
C LEU A 211 17.80 6.20 -8.66
N VAL A 212 18.93 5.59 -9.02
CA VAL A 212 19.40 5.49 -10.41
C VAL A 212 18.46 4.64 -11.26
N VAL A 213 17.78 3.67 -10.64
CA VAL A 213 16.97 2.65 -11.32
C VAL A 213 15.48 2.89 -11.13
N SER A 214 14.65 2.23 -11.94
CA SER A 214 13.18 2.43 -11.89
C SER A 214 12.58 2.10 -10.53
N PHE A 215 13.17 1.14 -9.79
CA PHE A 215 12.70 0.72 -8.48
C PHE A 215 12.80 1.86 -7.46
N GLY A 216 13.97 2.49 -7.35
CA GLY A 216 14.14 3.62 -6.43
C GLY A 216 13.30 4.82 -6.82
N GLN A 217 13.09 5.06 -8.12
CA GLN A 217 12.21 6.13 -8.60
C GLN A 217 10.75 5.90 -8.21
N ALA A 218 10.23 4.68 -8.41
CA ALA A 218 8.88 4.32 -7.96
C ALA A 218 8.75 4.41 -6.42
N LEU A 219 9.80 4.02 -5.69
CA LEU A 219 9.86 4.12 -4.24
C LEU A 219 9.84 5.59 -3.77
N LEU A 220 10.58 6.47 -4.44
CA LEU A 220 10.59 7.90 -4.16
C LEU A 220 9.23 8.54 -4.42
N ILE A 221 8.57 8.20 -5.54
CA ILE A 221 7.21 8.68 -5.83
C ILE A 221 6.24 8.24 -4.72
N LYS A 222 6.33 6.98 -4.26
CA LYS A 222 5.54 6.48 -3.14
C LYS A 222 5.77 7.30 -1.87
N HIS A 223 7.03 7.58 -1.52
CA HIS A 223 7.38 8.41 -0.35
C HIS A 223 6.88 9.85 -0.50
N ALA A 224 7.00 10.45 -1.69
CA ALA A 224 6.54 11.80 -1.96
C ALA A 224 5.01 11.92 -1.79
N LEU A 225 4.25 10.89 -2.20
CA LEU A 225 2.80 10.80 -2.00
C LEU A 225 2.39 10.60 -0.53
N LEU A 226 3.30 10.17 0.36
CA LEU A 226 3.00 10.10 1.79
C LEU A 226 2.78 11.49 2.40
N LEU A 227 3.45 12.53 1.90
CA LEU A 227 3.28 13.90 2.40
C LEU A 227 1.82 14.38 2.33
N PRO A 228 1.17 14.42 1.15
CA PRO A 228 -0.24 14.82 1.08
C PRO A 228 -1.18 13.85 1.80
N LEU A 229 -0.88 12.54 1.80
CA LEU A 229 -1.67 11.56 2.55
C LEU A 229 -1.64 11.84 4.06
N MET A 230 -0.46 12.11 4.62
CA MET A 230 -0.31 12.47 6.04
C MET A 230 -1.03 13.77 6.37
N ALA A 231 -0.96 14.76 5.47
CA ALA A 231 -1.67 16.03 5.64
C ALA A 231 -3.20 15.82 5.70
N LEU A 232 -3.74 14.97 4.82
CA LEU A 232 -5.16 14.59 4.82
C LEU A 232 -5.54 13.77 6.06
N ALA A 233 -4.77 12.74 6.40
CA ALA A 233 -5.01 11.89 7.56
C ALA A 233 -4.98 12.69 8.87
N PHE A 234 -4.04 13.62 9.02
CA PHE A 234 -4.01 14.54 10.16
C PHE A 234 -5.25 15.43 10.21
N THR A 235 -5.63 16.02 9.08
CA THR A 235 -6.78 16.93 9.05
C THR A 235 -8.08 16.16 9.30
N ASN A 236 -8.25 14.97 8.73
CA ASN A 236 -9.44 14.13 8.94
C ASN A 236 -9.50 13.55 10.36
N GLY A 237 -8.39 13.06 10.90
CA GLY A 237 -8.34 12.48 12.23
C GLY A 237 -8.58 13.49 13.35
N PHE A 238 -8.00 14.69 13.23
CA PHE A 238 -8.03 15.70 14.31
C PHE A 238 -8.97 16.87 14.03
N MET A 239 -8.84 17.52 12.88
CA MET A 239 -9.54 18.78 12.60
C MET A 239 -11.00 18.55 12.21
N LEU A 240 -11.25 17.58 11.34
CA LEU A 240 -12.59 17.17 10.92
C LEU A 240 -13.37 16.56 12.09
N ARG A 241 -12.72 15.75 12.93
CA ARG A 241 -13.31 15.26 14.18
C ARG A 241 -13.75 16.40 15.10
N LYS A 242 -12.88 17.41 15.32
CA LYS A 242 -13.23 18.60 16.12
C LYS A 242 -14.41 19.37 15.52
N ARG A 243 -14.51 19.44 14.19
CA ARG A 243 -15.64 20.07 13.49
C ARG A 243 -16.93 19.30 13.72
N LEU A 244 -16.92 17.98 13.57
CA LEU A 244 -18.09 17.11 13.76
C LEU A 244 -18.63 17.11 15.20
N ILE A 245 -17.78 17.38 16.20
CA ILE A 245 -18.23 17.56 17.59
C ILE A 245 -19.02 18.86 17.75
N LYS A 246 -18.63 19.93 17.04
CA LYS A 246 -19.31 21.24 17.09
C LYS A 246 -20.53 21.31 16.18
N ASP A 247 -20.45 20.64 15.04
CA ASP A 247 -21.48 20.58 14.01
C ASP A 247 -21.69 19.11 13.58
N PRO A 248 -22.54 18.37 14.30
CA PRO A 248 -22.82 16.96 14.00
C PRO A 248 -23.49 16.74 12.63
N GLY A 249 -24.07 17.78 12.03
CA GLY A 249 -24.69 17.72 10.71
C GLY A 249 -23.69 17.77 9.56
N TYR A 250 -22.42 18.11 9.84
CA TYR A 250 -21.38 18.20 8.82
C TYR A 250 -21.14 16.85 8.13
N ASN A 251 -21.07 16.83 6.80
CA ASN A 251 -20.79 15.63 6.04
C ASN A 251 -19.26 15.45 5.82
N PRO A 252 -18.61 14.46 6.47
CA PRO A 252 -17.17 14.24 6.32
C PRO A 252 -16.80 13.41 5.09
N ILE A 253 -17.77 12.77 4.43
CA ILE A 253 -17.54 11.77 3.38
C ILE A 253 -16.63 12.29 2.25
N PRO A 254 -16.81 13.51 1.71
CA PRO A 254 -15.96 14.00 0.63
C PRO A 254 -14.46 14.00 0.99
N TRP A 255 -14.12 14.36 2.23
CA TRP A 255 -12.72 14.44 2.67
C TRP A 255 -12.12 13.07 2.96
N LEU A 256 -12.92 12.15 3.51
CA LEU A 256 -12.50 10.76 3.69
C LEU A 256 -12.29 10.06 2.34
N ARG A 257 -13.12 10.39 1.33
CA ARG A 257 -12.91 9.91 -0.05
C ARG A 257 -11.62 10.44 -0.64
N ILE A 258 -11.33 11.74 -0.49
CA ILE A 258 -10.07 12.34 -0.96
C ILE A 258 -8.87 11.67 -0.28
N GLU A 259 -8.89 11.50 1.05
CA GLU A 259 -7.85 10.75 1.77
C GLU A 259 -7.67 9.33 1.21
N SER A 260 -8.79 8.62 1.00
CA SER A 260 -8.74 7.26 0.46
C SER A 260 -8.18 7.19 -0.97
N VAL A 261 -8.43 8.21 -1.81
CA VAL A 261 -7.87 8.30 -3.17
C VAL A 261 -6.35 8.48 -3.11
N PHE A 262 -5.84 9.38 -2.26
CA PHE A 262 -4.40 9.53 -2.07
C PHE A 262 -3.75 8.25 -1.52
N ALA A 263 -4.42 7.56 -0.60
CA ALA A 263 -3.95 6.29 -0.10
C ALA A 263 -3.93 5.20 -1.19
N LEU A 264 -4.93 5.18 -2.09
CA LEU A 264 -4.94 4.30 -3.26
C LEU A 264 -3.79 4.62 -4.23
N LEU A 265 -3.39 5.89 -4.40
CA LEU A 265 -2.21 6.25 -5.20
C LEU A 265 -0.92 5.69 -4.59
N VAL A 266 -0.77 5.74 -3.27
CA VAL A 266 0.36 5.10 -2.54
C VAL A 266 0.34 3.57 -2.71
N PHE A 267 -0.86 2.97 -2.69
CA PHE A 267 -1.06 1.55 -2.96
C PHE A 267 -0.71 1.16 -4.38
N LEU A 268 -1.05 1.98 -5.37
CA LEU A 268 -0.64 1.80 -6.76
C LEU A 268 0.89 1.84 -6.89
N GLY A 269 1.56 2.78 -6.22
CA GLY A 269 3.02 2.79 -6.14
C GLY A 269 3.60 1.49 -5.56
N THR A 270 2.91 0.89 -4.58
CA THR A 270 3.30 -0.41 -4.00
C THR A 270 3.13 -1.56 -5.01
N ALA A 271 2.05 -1.57 -5.79
CA ALA A 271 1.83 -2.55 -6.86
C ALA A 271 2.80 -2.39 -8.04
N VAL A 272 3.29 -1.17 -8.29
CA VAL A 272 4.37 -0.94 -9.25
C VAL A 272 5.69 -1.53 -8.72
N LEU A 273 6.00 -1.30 -7.44
CA LEU A 273 7.20 -1.81 -6.79
C LEU A 273 7.23 -3.33 -6.70
N SER A 274 6.10 -4.00 -6.43
CA SER A 274 6.02 -5.46 -6.34
C SER A 274 6.34 -6.18 -7.65
N GLN A 275 6.25 -5.48 -8.78
CA GLN A 275 6.56 -6.01 -10.11
C GLN A 275 7.98 -5.70 -10.59
N GLN A 276 8.73 -4.91 -9.83
CA GLN A 276 10.11 -4.56 -10.15
C GLN A 276 11.07 -5.37 -9.28
N SER A 277 12.16 -5.81 -9.88
CA SER A 277 13.24 -6.47 -9.14
C SER A 277 13.85 -5.48 -8.15
N PRO A 278 13.95 -5.83 -6.86
CA PRO A 278 14.67 -4.99 -5.90
C PRO A 278 16.13 -4.80 -6.31
N PRO A 279 16.76 -3.66 -5.99
CA PRO A 279 18.12 -3.31 -6.37
C PRO A 279 19.19 -4.06 -5.54
N HIS A 280 19.08 -5.38 -5.44
CA HIS A 280 20.18 -6.23 -4.99
C HIS A 280 21.28 -6.24 -6.05
N ASN A 281 22.55 -6.10 -5.65
CA ASN A 281 23.71 -5.99 -6.54
C ASN A 281 23.54 -4.93 -7.66
N MET A 282 22.79 -3.86 -7.41
CA MET A 282 22.42 -2.86 -8.42
C MET A 282 23.62 -2.31 -9.20
N LYS A 283 24.74 -2.01 -8.52
CA LYS A 283 25.94 -1.49 -9.17
C LYS A 283 26.55 -2.50 -10.14
N GLU A 284 26.58 -3.79 -9.77
CA GLU A 284 27.07 -4.88 -10.62
C GLU A 284 26.17 -5.05 -11.84
N SER A 285 24.84 -5.12 -11.67
CA SER A 285 23.90 -5.26 -12.79
C SER A 285 23.84 -4.03 -13.70
N LEU A 286 24.06 -2.82 -13.17
CA LEU A 286 24.19 -1.59 -13.96
C LEU A 286 25.47 -1.62 -14.82
N LEU A 287 26.60 -2.04 -14.23
CA LEU A 287 27.88 -2.12 -14.93
C LEU A 287 27.92 -3.26 -15.96
N ALA A 288 27.23 -4.37 -15.68
CA ALA A 288 27.05 -5.49 -16.61
C ALA A 288 26.08 -5.17 -17.76
N GLY A 289 25.38 -4.04 -17.72
CA GLY A 289 24.38 -3.65 -18.72
C GLY A 289 23.07 -4.44 -18.64
N GLU A 290 22.88 -5.22 -17.57
CA GLU A 290 21.69 -6.03 -17.33
C GLU A 290 20.50 -5.18 -16.85
N LEU A 291 20.79 -4.05 -16.22
CA LEU A 291 19.78 -3.12 -15.71
C LEU A 291 19.95 -1.74 -16.36
N PRO A 292 18.92 -1.17 -16.99
CA PRO A 292 19.00 0.18 -17.53
C PRO A 292 18.83 1.24 -16.44
N THR A 293 19.41 2.42 -16.66
CA THR A 293 19.11 3.60 -15.86
C THR A 293 17.67 4.05 -16.10
N SER A 294 17.04 4.61 -15.06
CA SER A 294 15.66 5.10 -15.17
C SER A 294 15.57 6.31 -16.09
N SER A 295 14.55 6.36 -16.96
CA SER A 295 14.27 7.54 -17.78
C SER A 295 14.04 8.79 -16.92
N LEU A 296 13.44 8.64 -15.73
CA LEU A 296 13.25 9.75 -14.81
C LEU A 296 14.57 10.24 -14.20
N TRP A 297 15.53 9.35 -13.99
CA TRP A 297 16.88 9.72 -13.53
C TRP A 297 17.61 10.53 -14.60
N SER A 298 17.55 10.09 -15.85
CA SER A 298 18.22 10.76 -16.98
C SER A 298 17.75 12.20 -17.25
N LEU A 299 16.57 12.60 -16.73
CA LEU A 299 16.09 13.98 -16.83
C LEU A 299 16.85 14.95 -15.92
N PHE A 300 17.46 14.45 -14.84
CA PHE A 300 18.17 15.26 -13.86
C PHE A 300 19.68 15.05 -13.90
N GLN A 301 20.12 13.86 -14.32
CA GLN A 301 21.52 13.46 -14.26
C GLN A 301 21.96 12.87 -15.61
N SER A 302 23.04 13.42 -16.17
CA SER A 302 23.61 13.00 -17.46
C SER A 302 24.91 12.19 -17.32
N GLY A 303 25.39 11.95 -16.08
CA GLY A 303 26.62 11.21 -15.81
C GLY A 303 26.46 9.70 -15.92
N ALA A 304 27.44 9.03 -16.55
CA ALA A 304 27.54 7.57 -16.55
C ALA A 304 27.93 7.05 -15.16
N ILE A 305 27.29 5.96 -14.73
CA ILE A 305 27.63 5.25 -13.50
C ILE A 305 28.83 4.35 -13.82
N THR A 306 29.97 4.62 -13.21
CA THR A 306 31.18 3.77 -13.30
C THR A 306 31.52 3.15 -11.94
N GLU A 307 32.45 2.19 -11.91
CA GLU A 307 32.93 1.58 -10.66
C GLU A 307 33.44 2.61 -9.63
N SER A 308 34.04 3.71 -10.09
CA SER A 308 34.56 4.80 -9.26
C SER A 308 33.54 5.89 -8.95
N THR A 309 32.25 5.69 -9.23
CA THR A 309 31.19 6.64 -8.86
C THR A 309 30.39 6.16 -7.66
N SER A 310 30.01 7.12 -6.83
CA SER A 310 29.05 6.97 -5.74
C SER A 310 27.91 7.97 -5.91
N VAL A 311 26.71 7.58 -5.49
CA VAL A 311 25.53 8.45 -5.52
C VAL A 311 25.19 8.82 -4.09
N GLY A 312 25.20 10.11 -3.80
CA GLY A 312 25.02 10.64 -2.46
C GLY A 312 24.02 11.79 -2.43
N PHE A 313 23.51 12.06 -1.22
CA PHE A 313 22.74 13.28 -0.98
C PHE A 313 23.68 14.47 -0.79
N GLN A 314 23.41 15.54 -1.51
CA GLN A 314 24.04 16.84 -1.33
C GLN A 314 22.96 17.91 -1.30
N LEU A 315 22.87 18.62 -0.17
CA LEU A 315 21.90 19.69 0.03
C LEU A 315 22.25 20.89 -0.86
N GLY A 316 21.58 20.98 -2.01
CA GLY A 316 21.58 22.18 -2.85
C GLY A 316 20.44 23.14 -2.47
N TRP A 317 20.61 24.43 -2.75
CA TRP A 317 19.58 25.44 -2.49
C TRP A 317 18.25 25.15 -3.18
N ILE A 318 18.30 24.64 -4.42
CA ILE A 318 17.09 24.27 -5.19
C ILE A 318 16.33 23.13 -4.48
N SER A 319 17.05 22.10 -4.01
CA SER A 319 16.48 21.00 -3.24
C SER A 319 15.74 21.52 -2.00
N VAL A 320 16.41 22.36 -1.20
CA VAL A 320 15.82 22.95 0.01
C VAL A 320 14.59 23.80 -0.29
N ILE A 321 14.64 24.65 -1.32
CA ILE A 321 13.50 25.50 -1.72
C ILE A 321 12.32 24.63 -2.16
N CYS A 322 12.55 23.61 -3.00
CA CYS A 322 11.51 22.66 -3.40
C CYS A 322 10.90 21.95 -2.19
N GLY A 323 11.72 21.52 -1.21
CA GLY A 323 11.24 20.90 0.02
C GLY A 323 10.37 21.82 0.88
N ILE A 324 10.79 23.07 1.07
CA ILE A 324 10.00 24.09 1.81
C ILE A 324 8.68 24.36 1.09
N LEU A 325 8.71 24.53 -0.24
CA LEU A 325 7.50 24.75 -1.04
C LEU A 325 6.56 23.54 -1.00
N ALA A 326 7.09 22.31 -0.99
CA ALA A 326 6.27 21.10 -0.83
C ALA A 326 5.47 21.14 0.48
N ILE A 327 6.13 21.43 1.60
CA ILE A 327 5.49 21.54 2.92
C ILE A 327 4.47 22.68 2.92
N PHE A 328 4.83 23.85 2.38
CA PHE A 328 3.94 24.99 2.29
C PHE A 328 2.67 24.67 1.50
N MET A 329 2.79 24.00 0.35
CA MET A 329 1.62 23.60 -0.46
C MET A 329 0.74 22.58 0.25
N ALA A 330 1.33 21.63 0.99
CA ALA A 330 0.55 20.71 1.82
C ALA A 330 -0.23 21.43 2.93
N ILE A 331 0.41 22.38 3.63
CA ILE A 331 -0.25 23.22 4.65
C ILE A 331 -1.37 24.06 4.03
N LEU A 332 -1.12 24.70 2.88
CA LEU A 332 -2.12 25.51 2.18
C LEU A 332 -3.33 24.66 1.75
N GLY A 333 -3.10 23.46 1.23
CA GLY A 333 -4.16 22.50 0.89
C GLY A 333 -5.04 22.14 2.08
N THR A 334 -4.44 21.79 3.24
CA THR A 334 -5.19 21.49 4.46
C THR A 334 -5.93 22.70 5.04
N TRP A 335 -5.35 23.89 4.94
CA TRP A 335 -5.99 25.14 5.34
C TRP A 335 -7.22 25.45 4.48
N LEU A 336 -7.13 25.28 3.16
CA LEU A 336 -8.25 25.46 2.23
C LEU A 336 -9.38 24.46 2.49
N MET A 337 -9.02 23.20 2.77
CA MET A 337 -9.98 22.16 3.18
C MET A 337 -10.79 22.61 4.41
N LYS A 338 -10.11 23.19 5.41
CA LYS A 338 -10.76 23.72 6.61
C LYS A 338 -11.70 24.90 6.32
N LYS A 339 -11.28 25.85 5.48
CA LYS A 339 -11.94 27.16 5.31
C LYS A 339 -12.99 27.22 4.21
N GLN A 340 -12.69 26.69 3.03
CA GLN A 340 -13.44 27.01 1.80
C GLN A 340 -14.18 25.81 1.18
N GLY A 341 -13.82 24.59 1.58
CA GLY A 341 -14.47 23.37 1.06
C GLY A 341 -14.31 23.13 -0.45
N ARG A 342 -13.37 23.83 -1.10
CA ARG A 342 -13.10 23.72 -2.54
C ARG A 342 -12.22 22.51 -2.83
N TRP A 343 -12.84 21.34 -2.94
CA TRP A 343 -12.12 20.07 -3.12
C TRP A 343 -11.13 20.03 -4.32
N PRO A 344 -11.38 20.65 -5.50
CA PRO A 344 -10.43 20.56 -6.61
C PRO A 344 -9.11 21.29 -6.31
N LEU A 345 -9.20 22.46 -5.67
CA LEU A 345 -8.01 23.24 -5.29
C LEU A 345 -7.19 22.50 -4.23
N VAL A 346 -7.85 21.87 -3.26
CA VAL A 346 -7.18 21.05 -2.23
C VAL A 346 -6.40 19.92 -2.90
N ILE A 347 -7.01 19.18 -3.82
CA ILE A 347 -6.33 18.09 -4.55
C ILE A 347 -5.14 18.65 -5.34
N ALA A 348 -5.30 19.76 -6.05
CA ALA A 348 -4.21 20.37 -6.82
C ALA A 348 -3.01 20.73 -5.93
N PHE A 349 -3.22 21.42 -4.80
CA PHE A 349 -2.13 21.78 -3.89
C PHE A 349 -1.44 20.55 -3.28
N LEU A 350 -2.19 19.49 -2.98
CA LEU A 350 -1.65 18.24 -2.45
C LEU A 350 -0.89 17.41 -3.49
N LEU A 351 -1.29 17.45 -4.76
CA LEU A 351 -0.51 16.82 -5.83
C LEU A 351 0.77 17.61 -6.12
N VAL A 352 0.68 18.94 -6.14
CA VAL A 352 1.85 19.82 -6.30
C VAL A 352 2.84 19.61 -5.16
N SER A 353 2.38 19.41 -3.91
CA SER A 353 3.29 19.12 -2.80
C SER A 353 4.06 17.81 -2.99
N ALA A 354 3.40 16.75 -3.49
CA ALA A 354 4.10 15.49 -3.82
C ALA A 354 5.12 15.69 -4.94
N VAL A 355 4.77 16.41 -6.01
CA VAL A 355 5.72 16.71 -7.11
C VAL A 355 6.93 17.50 -6.60
N LEU A 356 6.70 18.54 -5.79
CA LEU A 356 7.79 19.33 -5.21
C LEU A 356 8.66 18.53 -4.25
N MET A 357 8.08 17.59 -3.49
CA MET A 357 8.85 16.68 -2.62
C MET A 357 9.73 15.74 -3.45
N TYR A 358 9.21 15.20 -4.56
CA TYR A 358 10.01 14.40 -5.49
C TYR A 358 11.16 15.23 -6.08
N LEU A 359 10.89 16.45 -6.56
CA LEU A 359 11.91 17.35 -7.12
C LEU A 359 12.96 17.75 -6.09
N SER A 360 12.55 18.01 -4.84
CA SER A 360 13.45 18.29 -3.72
C SER A 360 14.53 17.21 -3.59
N VAL A 361 14.12 15.93 -3.63
CA VAL A 361 15.04 14.81 -3.53
C VAL A 361 15.90 14.69 -4.78
N MET A 362 15.32 14.77 -5.99
CA MET A 362 16.07 14.63 -7.24
C MET A 362 17.14 15.71 -7.45
N PHE A 363 16.85 16.96 -7.07
CA PHE A 363 17.85 18.04 -7.09
C PHE A 363 18.85 17.97 -5.93
N GLY A 364 18.56 17.15 -4.91
CA GLY A 364 19.41 16.94 -3.75
C GLY A 364 20.31 15.71 -3.85
N VAL A 365 20.33 15.02 -4.99
CA VAL A 365 21.19 13.86 -5.24
C VAL A 365 22.24 14.25 -6.28
N GLN A 366 23.48 13.83 -6.08
CA GLN A 366 24.57 14.02 -7.04
C GLN A 366 25.41 12.76 -7.20
N ILE A 367 26.01 12.62 -8.37
CA ILE A 367 27.05 11.63 -8.64
C ILE A 367 28.38 12.27 -8.21
N SER A 368 29.11 11.60 -7.33
CA SER A 368 30.44 12.01 -6.88
C SER A 368 31.46 10.91 -7.18
N PRO A 369 32.75 11.26 -7.38
CA PRO A 369 33.82 10.28 -7.33
C PRO A 369 33.77 9.56 -5.98
N ALA A 370 33.86 8.23 -6.00
CA ALA A 370 33.84 7.36 -4.81
C ALA A 370 35.12 7.48 -3.98
#